data_AF-A0A357CYC7-F1
#
_entry.id   AF-A0A357CYC7-F1
#
_cell.length_a   1.000
_cell.length_b   1.000
_cell.length_c   1.000
_cell.angle_alpha   90.00
_cell.angle_beta   90.00
_cell.angle_gamma   90.00
#
_symmetry.space_group_name_H-M   'P 1'
#
loop_
_entity.id
_entity.type
_entity.pdbx_description
1 polymer ?
#
loop_
_entity_poly.entity_id
_entity_poly.type
_entity_poly.pdbx_seq_one_letter_code
_entity_poly.pdbx_strand_id
1 'polypeptide(L)'
;MEEFFPMKKILTVLLFTALMVCFSGCGNKDLFDTVYTYDTAIIKMPDGSTREIEIDQWTDYEGEQIQIIAKDGTVYLVNSVNCVLIRNAK
;
A
#
# COMPACT_ATOMS: atom_id res chain seq x y z
N MET A 1 -1.29 17.54 43.05
CA MET A 1 -0.21 18.02 42.15
C MET A 1 -0.78 17.96 40.75
N GLU A 2 -1.29 19.08 40.23
CA GLU A 2 -1.61 19.15 38.81
C GLU A 2 -0.30 19.36 38.06
N GLU A 3 0.12 18.37 37.28
CA GLU A 3 1.23 18.54 36.36
C GLU A 3 0.78 19.47 35.23
N PHE A 4 1.07 20.76 35.40
CA PHE A 4 0.86 21.78 34.38
C PHE A 4 1.86 21.53 33.24
N PHE A 5 1.56 20.57 32.36
CA PHE A 5 2.34 20.35 31.15
C PHE A 5 2.33 21.66 30.35
N PRO A 6 3.48 22.33 30.17
CA PRO A 6 3.50 23.65 29.57
C PRO A 6 2.97 23.56 28.12
N MET A 7 2.01 24.42 27.77
CA MET A 7 1.26 24.42 26.50
C MET A 7 2.14 24.26 25.26
N LYS A 8 3.39 24.78 25.31
CA LYS A 8 4.39 24.62 24.25
C LYS A 8 4.82 23.16 24.03
N LYS A 9 4.99 22.37 25.09
CA LYS A 9 5.33 20.94 25.02
C LYS A 9 4.15 20.11 24.50
N ILE A 10 2.92 20.45 24.88
CA ILE A 10 1.70 19.80 24.37
C ILE A 10 1.57 20.05 22.86
N LEU A 11 1.78 21.31 22.43
CA LEU A 11 1.75 21.68 21.02
C LEU A 11 2.84 20.96 20.22
N THR A 12 4.05 20.82 20.78
CA THR A 12 5.15 20.07 20.13
C THR A 12 4.79 18.59 19.98
N VAL A 13 4.22 17.95 21.00
CA VAL A 13 3.82 16.54 20.93
C VAL A 13 2.71 16.33 19.89
N LEU A 14 1.71 17.20 19.85
CA LEU A 14 0.62 17.15 18.86
C LEU A 14 1.13 17.35 17.42
N LEU A 15 2.09 18.25 17.23
CA LEU A 15 2.69 18.48 15.91
C LEU A 15 3.52 17.27 15.46
N PHE A 16 4.23 16.63 16.38
CA PHE A 16 5.03 15.44 16.11
C PHE A 16 4.16 14.22 15.78
N THR A 17 3.05 14.02 16.50
CA THR A 17 2.09 12.96 16.17
C THR A 17 1.36 13.22 14.87
N ALA A 18 0.94 14.46 14.59
CA ALA A 18 0.35 14.83 13.29
C ALA A 18 1.33 14.59 12.12
N LEU A 19 2.62 14.91 12.30
CA LEU A 19 3.65 14.69 11.28
C LEU A 19 3.87 13.19 11.02
N MET A 20 3.85 12.34 12.05
CA MET A 20 3.93 10.89 11.88
C MET A 20 2.72 10.32 11.12
N VAL A 21 1.52 10.88 11.31
CA VAL A 21 0.33 10.50 10.53
C VAL A 21 0.41 10.93 9.07
N CYS A 22 1.14 12.01 8.76
CA CYS A 22 1.37 12.42 7.37
C CYS A 22 2.37 11.52 6.62
N PHE A 23 3.24 10.79 7.33
CA PHE A 23 4.20 9.85 6.72
C PHE A 23 3.68 8.41 6.60
N SER A 24 2.49 8.08 7.12
CA SER A 24 1.86 6.76 6.94
C SER A 24 0.96 6.66 5.69
N GLY A 25 1.02 7.65 4.80
CA GLY A 25 0.08 7.84 3.69
C GLY A 25 0.55 7.39 2.29
N CYS A 26 1.78 6.91 2.11
CA CYS A 26 2.29 6.45 0.82
C CYS A 26 2.98 5.09 0.99
N GLY A 27 2.25 4.00 0.76
CA GLY A 27 2.77 2.62 0.81
C GLY A 27 2.02 1.73 1.79
N ASN A 28 1.85 0.47 1.38
CA ASN A 28 1.11 -0.63 2.03
C ASN A 28 0.91 -0.44 3.54
N LYS A 29 -0.33 -0.17 3.92
CA LYS A 29 -0.77 -0.26 5.30
C LYS A 29 -0.70 -1.73 5.68
N ASP A 30 0.30 -2.12 6.45
CA ASP A 30 0.13 -2.98 7.62
C ASP A 30 1.44 -3.07 8.41
N LEU A 31 1.40 -2.57 9.64
CA LEU A 31 2.56 -2.43 10.53
C LEU A 31 3.01 -3.75 11.17
N PHE A 32 2.30 -4.86 10.94
CA PHE A 32 2.58 -6.15 11.59
C PHE A 32 2.37 -7.39 10.72
N ASP A 33 1.81 -7.26 9.52
CA ASP A 33 1.75 -8.39 8.60
C ASP A 33 2.88 -8.29 7.60
N THR A 34 3.64 -9.37 7.42
CA THR A 34 4.71 -9.46 6.43
C THR A 34 4.10 -9.58 5.04
N VAL A 35 3.38 -8.54 4.60
CA VAL A 35 2.82 -8.43 3.25
C VAL A 35 4.00 -8.52 2.29
N TYR A 36 4.09 -9.64 1.57
CA TYR A 36 5.09 -9.84 0.53
C TYR A 36 5.00 -8.66 -0.45
N THR A 37 6.04 -7.83 -0.48
CA THR A 37 6.16 -6.77 -1.48
C THR A 37 6.36 -7.44 -2.85
N TYR A 38 5.50 -7.12 -3.81
CA TYR A 38 5.63 -7.59 -5.19
C TYR A 38 6.08 -6.44 -6.08
N ASP A 39 6.92 -6.74 -7.06
CA ASP A 39 7.51 -5.76 -7.98
C ASP A 39 6.71 -5.67 -9.29
N THR A 40 6.17 -6.81 -9.73
CA THR A 40 5.56 -6.96 -11.05
C THR A 40 4.27 -7.76 -10.96
N ALA A 41 3.25 -7.35 -11.72
CA ALA A 41 2.05 -8.13 -11.97
C ALA A 41 1.96 -8.54 -13.44
N ILE A 42 1.60 -9.79 -13.71
CA ILE A 42 1.17 -10.23 -15.05
C ILE A 42 -0.33 -10.47 -15.01
N ILE A 43 -1.09 -9.67 -15.76
CA ILE A 43 -2.55 -9.73 -15.81
C ILE A 43 -3.03 -10.24 -17.16
N LYS A 44 -3.92 -11.24 -17.16
CA LYS A 44 -4.70 -11.65 -18.34
C LYS A 44 -5.90 -10.73 -18.53
N MET A 45 -5.94 -10.05 -19.67
CA MET A 45 -6.98 -9.10 -20.03
C MET A 45 -8.21 -9.81 -20.64
N PRO A 46 -9.39 -9.17 -20.66
CA PRO A 46 -10.61 -9.75 -21.24
C PRO A 46 -10.50 -10.09 -22.73
N ASP A 47 -9.63 -9.40 -23.48
CA ASP A 47 -9.35 -9.67 -24.89
C ASP A 47 -8.40 -10.88 -25.11
N GLY A 48 -7.98 -11.54 -24.02
CA GLY A 48 -7.06 -12.67 -24.02
C GLY A 48 -5.59 -12.30 -24.05
N SER A 49 -5.24 -11.02 -24.18
CA SER A 49 -3.86 -10.55 -24.07
C SER A 49 -3.35 -10.64 -22.63
N THR A 50 -2.03 -10.57 -22.46
CA THR A 50 -1.41 -10.41 -21.14
C THR A 50 -0.67 -9.08 -21.07
N ARG A 51 -0.64 -8.49 -19.88
CA ARG A 51 0.10 -7.24 -19.61
C ARG A 51 0.98 -7.42 -18.41
N GLU A 52 2.23 -7.01 -18.56
CA GLU A 52 3.18 -6.87 -17.45
C GLU A 52 3.09 -5.45 -16.90
N ILE A 53 2.99 -5.32 -15.58
CA ILE A 53 2.74 -4.06 -14.88
C ILE A 53 3.76 -3.93 -13.76
N GLU A 54 4.48 -2.81 -13.72
CA GLU A 54 5.29 -2.44 -12.56
C GLU A 54 4.39 -1.94 -11.44
N ILE A 55 4.43 -2.62 -10.29
CA ILE A 55 3.58 -2.36 -9.15
C ILE A 55 4.16 -1.19 -8.34
N ASP A 56 3.31 -0.22 -8.00
CA ASP A 56 3.59 0.77 -6.95
C ASP A 56 2.94 0.33 -5.62
N GLN A 57 1.67 -0.04 -5.66
CA GLN A 57 0.93 -0.57 -4.52
C GLN A 57 0.01 -1.72 -4.93
N TRP A 58 -0.27 -2.61 -3.99
CA TRP A 58 -1.26 -3.65 -4.19
C TRP A 58 -2.05 -3.88 -2.90
N THR A 59 -3.26 -4.40 -3.04
CA THR A 59 -4.13 -4.73 -1.91
C THR A 59 -5.01 -5.91 -2.31
N ASP A 60 -5.03 -6.97 -1.50
CA ASP A 60 -6.07 -7.99 -1.58
C ASP A 60 -7.30 -7.57 -0.80
N TYR A 61 -8.46 -8.01 -1.30
CA TYR A 61 -9.73 -7.87 -0.62
C TYR A 61 -10.28 -9.25 -0.27
N GLU A 62 -11.27 -9.28 0.62
CA GLU A 62 -12.06 -10.48 0.91
C GLU A 62 -12.50 -11.20 -0.38
N GLY A 63 -12.25 -12.50 -0.44
CA GLY A 63 -12.46 -13.33 -1.62
C GLY A 63 -11.23 -13.41 -2.53
N GLU A 64 -11.46 -13.30 -3.85
CA GLU A 64 -10.44 -13.54 -4.88
C GLU A 64 -10.09 -12.26 -5.65
N GLN A 65 -10.19 -11.10 -5.02
CA GLN A 65 -9.97 -9.81 -5.68
C GLN A 65 -8.67 -9.17 -5.25
N ILE A 66 -7.90 -8.70 -6.23
CA ILE A 66 -6.64 -7.98 -6.03
C ILE A 66 -6.73 -6.64 -6.75
N GLN A 67 -6.43 -5.56 -6.03
CA GLN A 67 -6.17 -4.26 -6.62
C GLN A 67 -4.67 -4.06 -6.81
N ILE A 68 -4.30 -3.57 -8.00
CA ILE A 68 -2.93 -3.17 -8.34
C ILE A 68 -2.96 -1.72 -8.78
N ILE A 69 -2.13 -0.90 -8.16
CA ILE A 69 -1.84 0.46 -8.60
C ILE A 69 -0.46 0.40 -9.27
N ALA A 70 -0.44 0.67 -10.56
CA ALA A 70 0.79 0.72 -11.34
C ALA A 70 1.56 2.02 -11.06
N LYS A 71 2.87 2.04 -11.33
CA LYS A 71 3.71 3.25 -11.17
C LYS A 71 3.28 4.43 -12.04
N ASP A 72 2.56 4.18 -13.14
CA ASP A 72 1.98 5.23 -13.98
C ASP A 72 0.65 5.79 -13.44
N GLY A 73 0.18 5.27 -12.30
CA GLY A 73 -1.08 5.63 -11.65
C GLY A 73 -2.30 4.85 -12.14
N THR A 74 -2.15 3.94 -13.11
CA THR A 74 -3.27 3.11 -13.57
C THR A 74 -3.70 2.12 -12.48
N VAL A 75 -5.00 2.01 -12.26
CA VAL A 75 -5.59 1.11 -11.26
C VAL A 75 -6.25 -0.07 -11.95
N TYR A 76 -5.86 -1.28 -11.55
CA TYR A 76 -6.43 -2.54 -11.99
C TYR A 76 -7.12 -3.22 -10.82
N LEU A 77 -8.36 -3.66 -11.04
CA LEU A 77 -9.07 -4.55 -10.11
C LEU A 77 -9.30 -5.87 -10.83
N VAL A 78 -8.68 -6.94 -10.33
CA VAL A 78 -8.59 -8.21 -11.04
C VAL A 78 -8.92 -9.38 -10.12
N ASN A 79 -9.52 -10.43 -10.68
CA ASN A 79 -9.64 -11.70 -9.96
C ASN A 79 -8.27 -12.40 -9.90
N SER A 80 -7.90 -12.95 -8.75
CA SER A 80 -6.63 -13.64 -8.49
C SER A 80 -6.30 -14.71 -9.55
N VAL A 81 -7.29 -15.42 -10.11
CA VAL A 81 -7.08 -16.45 -11.14
C VAL A 81 -6.53 -15.91 -12.47
N ASN A 82 -6.63 -14.59 -12.70
CA ASN A 82 -6.15 -13.91 -13.90
C ASN A 82 -4.87 -13.09 -13.65
N CYS A 83 -4.27 -13.19 -12.46
CA CYS A 83 -3.14 -12.38 -12.05
C CYS A 83 -2.04 -13.21 -11.41
N VAL A 84 -0.78 -12.93 -11.78
CA VAL A 84 0.40 -13.43 -11.07
C VAL A 84 1.16 -12.24 -10.51
N LEU A 85 1.40 -12.24 -9.20
CA LEU A 85 2.25 -11.25 -8.54
C LEU A 85 3.65 -11.85 -8.35
N ILE A 86 4.68 -11.11 -8.77
CA ILE A 86 6.07 -11.56 -8.81
C ILE A 86 6.89 -10.66 -7.90
N ARG A 87 7.68 -11.28 -7.02
CA ARG A 87 8.74 -10.63 -6.26
C ARG A 87 10.08 -11.08 -6.82
N ASN A 88 10.90 -10.15 -7.27
CA ASN A 88 12.24 -10.42 -7.74
C ASN A 88 13.13 -10.79 -6.54
N ALA A 89 13.81 -11.93 -6.61
CA ALA A 89 14.84 -12.26 -5.64
C ALA A 89 16.00 -11.26 -5.79
N LYS A 90 16.43 -10.65 -4.69
CA LYS A 90 17.68 -9.88 -4.65
C LYS A 90 18.87 -10.81 -4.47
#